data_AF-A0A1H7KZ54-F1
#
_entry.id   AF-A0A1H7KZ54-F1
#
_cell.length_a   1.000
_cell.length_b   1.000
_cell.length_c   1.000
_cell.angle_alpha   90.00
_cell.angle_beta   90.00
_cell.angle_gamma   90.00
#
_symmetry.space_group_name_H-M   'P 1'
#
loop_
_entity.id
_entity.type
_entity.pdbx_description
1 polymer ?
#
loop_
_entity_poly.entity_id
_entity_poly.type
_entity_poly.pdbx_seq_one_letter_code
_entity_poly.pdbx_strand_id
1 'polypeptide(L)'
;MAESARTRAQSRNPSASINPASFDLDDLALQACDDAENLNDVMRAYAALRKLVDTSALNDSEELTPSRTELSALLGVLNDALTARIDAINLAAGAVREALQGREPGLA
;
A
#
# COMPACT_ATOMS: atom_id res chain seq x y z
N MET A 1 -9.72 -46.01 -36.52
CA MET A 1 -8.39 -45.51 -36.93
C MET A 1 -8.00 -44.38 -36.00
N ALA A 2 -6.69 -44.23 -35.75
CA ALA A 2 -6.08 -43.83 -34.49
C ALA A 2 -6.20 -42.35 -34.05
N GLU A 3 -6.10 -42.22 -32.73
CA GLU A 3 -5.83 -41.08 -31.86
C GLU A 3 -4.58 -40.27 -32.27
N SER A 4 -4.56 -38.96 -31.96
CA SER A 4 -3.32 -38.19 -31.86
C SER A 4 -3.45 -37.08 -30.83
N ALA A 5 -3.12 -37.44 -29.60
CA ALA A 5 -2.72 -36.53 -28.54
C ALA A 5 -1.42 -35.81 -28.94
N ARG A 6 -1.38 -34.48 -28.78
CA ARG A 6 -0.12 -33.73 -28.73
C ARG A 6 0.00 -33.03 -27.38
N THR A 7 0.66 -33.72 -26.47
CA THR A 7 1.23 -33.24 -25.21
C THR A 7 2.25 -32.14 -25.50
N ARG A 8 1.93 -30.89 -25.14
CA ARG A 8 2.87 -29.76 -25.16
C ARG A 8 3.67 -29.77 -23.86
N ALA A 9 4.75 -30.54 -23.81
CA ALA A 9 5.78 -30.38 -22.79
C ALA A 9 6.65 -29.17 -23.15
N GLN A 10 6.31 -27.99 -22.64
CA GLN A 10 7.24 -26.85 -22.61
C GLN A 10 7.79 -26.70 -21.19
N SER A 11 8.96 -27.31 -21.01
CA SER A 11 9.89 -27.12 -19.91
C SER A 11 10.11 -25.62 -19.67
N ARG A 12 9.54 -25.08 -18.58
CA ARG A 12 9.83 -23.71 -18.13
C ARG A 12 11.21 -23.70 -17.48
N ASN A 13 12.21 -23.20 -18.20
CA ASN A 13 13.49 -22.82 -17.62
C ASN A 13 13.30 -21.61 -16.68
N PRO A 14 13.75 -21.66 -15.41
CA PRO A 14 13.70 -20.53 -14.49
C PRO A 14 14.96 -19.68 -14.69
N SER A 15 15.05 -18.98 -15.81
CA SER A 15 16.07 -17.96 -16.05
C SER A 15 15.52 -16.90 -16.98
N ALA A 16 14.30 -16.41 -16.70
CA ALA A 16 13.87 -15.14 -17.23
C ALA A 16 14.54 -14.06 -16.37
N SER A 17 15.68 -13.61 -16.87
CA SER A 17 16.19 -12.25 -16.70
C SER A 17 15.07 -11.30 -16.28
N ILE A 18 15.25 -10.59 -15.16
CA ILE A 18 14.48 -9.38 -14.88
C ILE A 18 14.87 -8.40 -15.99
N ASN A 19 14.19 -8.51 -17.12
CA ASN A 19 14.12 -7.41 -18.05
C ASN A 19 13.36 -6.33 -17.31
N PRO A 20 13.88 -5.10 -17.16
CA PRO A 20 13.04 -3.98 -16.83
C PRO A 20 12.10 -3.86 -18.03
N ALA A 21 10.95 -4.51 -17.95
CA ALA A 21 9.89 -4.38 -18.94
C ALA A 21 9.69 -2.89 -19.10
N SER A 22 9.76 -2.44 -20.36
CA SER A 22 9.36 -1.11 -20.80
C SER A 22 8.18 -0.63 -19.96
N PHE A 23 8.40 0.32 -19.05
CA PHE A 23 7.28 1.01 -18.43
C PHE A 23 6.50 1.64 -19.57
N ASP A 24 5.24 1.22 -19.73
CA ASP A 24 4.34 1.87 -20.67
C ASP A 24 4.18 3.31 -20.18
N LEU A 25 4.38 4.28 -21.08
CA LEU A 25 4.24 5.70 -20.72
C LEU A 25 2.82 6.00 -20.26
N ASP A 26 1.85 5.23 -20.75
CA ASP A 26 0.45 5.31 -20.35
C ASP A 26 0.26 4.84 -18.89
N ASP A 27 0.92 3.74 -18.47
CA ASP A 27 0.89 3.29 -17.07
C ASP A 27 1.52 4.31 -16.12
N LEU A 28 2.63 4.94 -16.55
CA LEU A 28 3.30 5.98 -15.76
C LEU A 28 2.43 7.24 -15.63
N ALA A 29 1.71 7.62 -16.70
CA ALA A 29 0.79 8.75 -16.66
C ALA A 29 -0.41 8.49 -15.74
N LEU A 30 -0.96 7.26 -15.76
CA LEU A 30 -2.02 6.85 -14.82
C LEU A 30 -1.54 6.89 -13.38
N GLN A 31 -0.37 6.32 -13.10
CA GLN A 31 0.21 6.35 -11.75
C GLN A 31 0.43 7.79 -11.26
N ALA A 32 0.90 8.70 -12.12
CA ALA A 32 1.08 10.09 -11.75
C ALA A 32 -0.24 10.81 -11.44
N CYS A 33 -1.34 10.44 -12.11
CA CYS A 33 -2.68 10.93 -11.78
C CYS A 33 -3.13 10.41 -10.41
N ASP A 34 -2.99 9.12 -10.15
CA ASP A 34 -3.33 8.50 -8.87
C ASP A 34 -2.53 9.12 -7.71
N ASP A 35 -1.23 9.36 -7.93
CA ASP A 35 -0.34 10.01 -6.97
C ASP A 35 -0.78 11.46 -6.67
N ALA A 36 -1.26 12.18 -7.70
CA ALA A 36 -1.77 13.55 -7.55
C ALA A 36 -3.11 13.58 -6.80
N GLU A 37 -3.99 12.59 -7.01
CA GLU A 37 -5.23 12.43 -6.25
C GLU A 37 -4.93 12.12 -4.78
N ASN A 38 -4.02 11.19 -4.52
CA ASN A 38 -3.56 10.86 -3.17
C ASN A 38 -2.97 12.09 -2.45
N LEU A 39 -2.14 12.88 -3.14
CA LEU A 39 -1.60 14.12 -2.58
C LEU A 39 -2.71 15.14 -2.23
N ASN A 40 -3.76 15.25 -3.04
CA ASN A 40 -4.90 16.10 -2.75
C ASN A 40 -5.63 15.65 -1.47
N ASP A 41 -5.78 14.34 -1.27
CA ASP A 41 -6.39 13.80 -0.07
C ASP A 41 -5.53 14.04 1.17
N VAL A 42 -4.20 13.92 1.07
CA VAL A 42 -3.28 14.32 2.13
C VAL A 42 -3.41 15.81 2.47
N MET A 43 -3.54 16.68 1.47
CA MET A 43 -3.72 18.12 1.69
C MET A 43 -5.07 18.43 2.37
N ARG A 44 -6.14 17.73 2.01
CA ARG A 44 -7.46 17.85 2.67
C ARG A 44 -7.45 17.33 4.09
N ALA A 45 -6.76 16.21 4.34
CA ALA A 45 -6.55 15.67 5.68
C ALA A 45 -5.79 16.67 6.57
N TYR A 46 -4.74 17.29 6.02
CA TYR A 46 -4.00 18.33 6.74
C TYR A 46 -4.85 19.57 7.03
N ALA A 47 -5.68 20.01 6.08
CA ALA A 47 -6.62 21.12 6.32
C ALA A 47 -7.61 20.79 7.45
N ALA A 48 -8.10 19.54 7.53
CA ALA A 48 -8.91 19.05 8.63
C ALA A 48 -8.18 19.17 9.98
N LEU A 49 -6.94 18.68 10.03
CA LEU A 49 -6.10 18.73 11.23
C LEU A 49 -5.81 20.16 11.65
N ARG A 50 -5.48 21.05 10.71
CA ARG A 50 -5.25 22.46 11.01
C ARG A 50 -6.47 23.10 11.66
N LYS A 51 -7.67 22.86 11.12
CA LYS A 51 -8.92 23.35 11.72
C LYS A 51 -9.07 22.82 13.14
N LEU A 52 -8.88 21.52 13.35
CA LEU A 52 -9.07 20.86 14.65
C LEU A 52 -8.03 21.20 15.71
N VAL A 53 -6.78 21.48 15.31
CA VAL A 53 -5.63 21.65 16.22
C VAL A 53 -5.25 23.12 16.41
N ASP A 54 -5.39 23.97 15.38
CA ASP A 54 -5.12 25.40 15.47
C ASP A 54 -6.35 26.15 16.02
N THR A 55 -6.61 25.94 17.31
CA THR A 55 -7.68 26.61 18.03
C THR A 55 -7.30 28.02 18.48
N SER A 56 -6.06 28.45 18.21
CA SER A 56 -5.50 29.70 18.72
C SER A 56 -6.12 30.97 18.12
N ALA A 57 -6.79 30.84 16.97
CA ALA A 57 -7.54 31.91 16.31
C ALA A 57 -9.05 31.89 16.64
N LEU A 58 -9.54 30.84 17.33
CA LEU A 58 -10.95 30.73 17.70
C LEU A 58 -11.20 31.58 18.95
N ASN A 59 -12.08 32.58 18.83
CA ASN A 59 -12.73 33.13 20.02
C ASN A 59 -13.57 32.00 20.66
N ASP A 60 -13.82 32.04 21.98
CA ASP A 60 -14.53 30.98 22.77
C ASP A 60 -15.91 30.53 22.23
N SER A 61 -16.41 31.15 21.16
CA SER A 61 -17.68 30.89 20.50
C SER A 61 -17.58 30.33 19.07
N GLU A 62 -16.38 30.22 18.47
CA GLU A 62 -16.25 29.68 17.11
C GLU A 62 -16.18 28.14 17.11
N GLU A 63 -17.03 27.52 16.28
CA GLU A 63 -17.15 26.07 16.19
C GLU A 63 -16.12 25.52 15.19
N LEU A 64 -15.45 24.43 15.58
CA LEU A 64 -14.54 23.67 14.73
C LEU A 64 -15.34 23.03 13.57
N THR A 65 -15.21 23.58 12.36
CA THR A 65 -16.02 23.16 11.20
C THR A 65 -15.17 22.59 10.05
N PRO A 66 -14.43 21.47 10.25
CA PRO A 66 -13.92 20.71 9.11
C PRO A 66 -15.09 20.11 8.32
N SER A 67 -15.02 20.18 7.01
CA SER A 67 -16.01 19.58 6.12
C SER A 67 -15.96 18.06 6.20
N ARG A 68 -17.08 17.41 5.84
CA ARG A 68 -17.12 15.94 5.73
C ARG A 68 -16.03 15.40 4.80
N THR A 69 -15.75 16.07 3.69
CA THR A 69 -14.71 15.67 2.73
C THR A 69 -13.31 15.72 3.36
N GLU A 70 -13.01 16.78 4.11
CA GLU A 70 -11.74 16.91 4.85
C GLU A 70 -11.60 15.83 5.92
N LEU A 71 -12.67 15.54 6.68
CA LEU A 71 -12.68 14.45 7.66
C LEU A 71 -12.56 13.06 7.01
N SER A 72 -13.22 12.83 5.87
CA SER A 72 -13.10 11.58 5.12
C SER A 72 -11.69 11.38 4.57
N ALA A 73 -11.07 12.43 4.04
CA ALA A 73 -9.68 12.37 3.60
C ALA A 73 -8.73 12.09 4.77
N LEU A 74 -8.95 12.71 5.94
CA LEU A 74 -8.18 12.43 7.15
C LEU A 74 -8.28 10.97 7.59
N LEU A 75 -9.49 10.41 7.59
CA LEU A 75 -9.71 9.00 7.92
C LEU A 75 -9.10 8.06 6.89
N GLY A 76 -9.14 8.41 5.60
CA GLY A 76 -8.49 7.65 4.52
C GLY A 76 -6.99 7.53 4.75
N VAL A 77 -6.29 8.66 4.88
CA VAL A 77 -4.84 8.70 5.14
C VAL A 77 -4.46 7.93 6.41
N LEU A 78 -5.25 8.04 7.47
CA LEU A 78 -5.02 7.30 8.71
C LEU A 78 -5.17 5.78 8.50
N ASN A 79 -6.20 5.35 7.77
CA ASN A 79 -6.47 3.95 7.50
C ASN A 79 -5.36 3.31 6.65
N ASP A 80 -4.88 4.02 5.63
CA ASP A 80 -3.78 3.54 4.78
C ASP A 80 -2.49 3.36 5.58
N ALA A 81 -2.16 4.34 6.45
CA ALA A 81 -1.01 4.26 7.33
C ALA A 81 -1.12 3.13 8.36
N LEU A 82 -2.32 2.84 8.88
CA LEU A 82 -2.56 1.72 9.79
C LEU A 82 -2.42 0.38 9.07
N THR A 83 -2.99 0.26 7.87
CA THR A 83 -2.90 -0.94 7.03
C THR A 83 -1.44 -1.27 6.72
N ALA A 84 -0.65 -0.30 6.25
CA ALA A 84 0.78 -0.48 5.98
C ALA A 84 1.57 -0.96 7.22
N ARG A 85 1.21 -0.48 8.41
CA ARG A 85 1.84 -0.92 9.67
C ARG A 85 1.45 -2.35 10.03
N ILE A 86 0.19 -2.73 9.85
CA ILE A 86 -0.29 -4.11 10.08
C ILE A 86 0.47 -5.08 9.16
N ASP A 87 0.62 -4.73 7.88
CA ASP A 87 1.36 -5.54 6.92
C ASP A 87 2.84 -5.68 7.31
N ALA A 88 3.49 -4.59 7.70
CA ALA A 88 4.86 -4.62 8.18
C ALA A 88 5.03 -5.51 9.42
N ILE A 89 4.08 -5.45 10.37
CA ILE A 89 4.07 -6.31 11.55
C ILE A 89 3.89 -7.78 11.16
N ASN A 90 2.97 -8.09 10.25
CA ASN A 90 2.73 -9.45 9.78
C ASN A 90 3.97 -10.04 9.08
N LEU A 91 4.66 -9.24 8.26
CA LEU A 91 5.92 -9.61 7.63
C LEU A 91 7.01 -9.88 8.66
N ALA A 92 7.17 -8.99 9.65
CA ALA A 92 8.15 -9.15 10.71
C ALA A 92 7.86 -10.40 11.58
N ALA A 93 6.60 -10.62 11.94
CA ALA A 93 6.18 -11.79 12.70
C ALA A 93 6.41 -13.10 11.90
N GLY A 94 6.14 -13.08 10.60
CA GLY A 94 6.48 -14.17 9.68
C GLY A 94 7.97 -14.46 9.68
N ALA A 95 8.81 -13.45 9.49
CA ALA A 95 10.26 -13.59 9.51
C ALA A 95 10.79 -14.15 10.84
N VAL A 96 10.26 -13.71 11.98
CA VAL A 96 10.61 -14.25 13.30
C VAL A 96 10.23 -15.73 13.41
N ARG A 97 9.03 -16.11 12.95
CA ARG A 97 8.58 -17.51 12.97
C ARG A 97 9.47 -18.39 12.10
N GLU A 98 9.79 -17.96 10.88
CA GLU A 98 10.69 -18.67 9.97
C GLU A 98 12.09 -18.83 10.59
N ALA A 99 12.62 -17.79 11.22
CA ALA A 99 13.93 -17.86 11.89
C ALA A 99 13.93 -18.84 13.07
N LEU A 100 12.82 -18.93 13.82
CA LEU A 100 12.67 -19.90 14.91
C LEU A 100 12.51 -21.33 14.40
N GLN A 101 11.83 -21.54 13.27
CA GLN A 101 11.65 -22.85 12.63
C GLN A 101 12.92 -23.33 11.92
N GLY A 102 13.63 -22.42 11.24
CA GLY A 102 14.96 -22.69 10.69
C GLY A 102 16.03 -22.91 11.77
N ARG A 103 15.72 -22.61 13.03
CA ARG A 103 16.51 -22.93 14.22
C ARG A 103 16.10 -24.26 14.87
N GLU A 104 15.20 -25.05 14.27
CA GLU A 104 14.95 -26.43 14.70
C GLU A 104 16.30 -27.14 14.94
N PRO A 105 16.63 -27.45 16.20
CA PRO A 105 17.90 -28.04 16.54
C PRO A 105 17.84 -29.48 16.06
N GLY A 106 18.51 -29.76 14.96
CA GLY A 106 19.04 -31.09 14.72
C GLY A 106 19.78 -31.50 16.00
N LEU A 107 19.28 -32.57 16.63
CA LEU A 107 20.07 -33.38 17.55
C LEU A 107 21.39 -33.70 16.83
N ALA A 108 22.46 -33.04 17.28
CA ALA A 108 23.83 -33.48 17.11
C ALA A 108 24.11 -34.69 17.99
#